data_AF-G3LHT9-F1
#
_entry.id   AF-G3LHT9-F1
#
_cell.length_a   1.000
_cell.length_b   1.000
_cell.length_c   1.000
_cell.angle_alpha   90.00
_cell.angle_beta   90.00
_cell.angle_gamma   90.00
#
_symmetry.space_group_name_H-M   'P 1'
#
loop_
_entity.id
_entity.type
_entity.pdbx_description
1 polymer ?
#
loop_
_entity_poly.entity_id
_entity_poly.type
_entity_poly.pdbx_seq_one_letter_code
_entity_poly.pdbx_strand_id
1 'polypeptide(L)'
;DDIYDVYGTLDELELFTSVIERWDLNAMTELPHYMKLCFLSLNNFASEIAFDVLSEQNVNVFPQLRNAWIELSKRYMVEARWYYSGYKPTFQEYLSNGLVSITGPSIVLHSYIFSSNPIKKEAMEFLEGIPDIVRLASEIFRLADDYGTSSNELKRGDVPKSI
;
A
#
# COMPACT_ATOMS: atom_id res chain seq x y z
N ASP A 1 -4.46 -1.66 -5.12
CA ASP A 1 -5.91 -1.68 -5.22
C ASP A 1 -6.40 -2.54 -6.36
N ASP A 2 -6.80 -1.99 -7.51
CA ASP A 2 -7.46 -2.74 -8.60
C ASP A 2 -6.81 -4.06 -9.03
N ILE A 3 -5.47 -4.14 -9.07
CA ILE A 3 -4.78 -5.40 -9.36
C ILE A 3 -5.17 -6.50 -8.35
N TYR A 4 -5.22 -6.17 -7.06
CA TYR A 4 -5.56 -7.09 -5.99
C TYR A 4 -7.06 -7.37 -5.88
N ASP A 5 -7.90 -6.37 -6.17
CA ASP A 5 -9.34 -6.45 -5.85
C ASP A 5 -10.22 -6.81 -7.06
N VAL A 6 -9.72 -6.64 -8.29
CA VAL A 6 -10.52 -6.81 -9.51
C VAL A 6 -9.84 -7.71 -10.54
N TYR A 7 -8.55 -7.49 -10.83
CA TYR A 7 -7.91 -8.09 -12.00
C TYR A 7 -7.14 -9.38 -11.73
N GLY A 8 -6.46 -9.47 -10.59
CA GLY A 8 -5.52 -10.56 -10.29
C GLY A 8 -6.21 -11.80 -9.74
N THR A 9 -5.75 -12.96 -10.21
CA THR A 9 -6.05 -14.24 -9.55
C THR A 9 -5.19 -14.41 -8.30
N LEU A 10 -5.63 -15.23 -7.33
CA LEU A 10 -4.90 -15.41 -6.08
C LEU A 10 -3.43 -15.81 -6.29
N ASP A 11 -3.15 -16.75 -7.20
CA ASP A 11 -1.79 -17.19 -7.53
C ASP A 11 -0.93 -16.06 -8.12
N GLU A 12 -1.51 -15.24 -9.02
CA GLU A 12 -0.82 -14.07 -9.57
C GLU A 12 -0.53 -13.03 -8.50
N LEU A 13 -1.44 -12.82 -7.54
CA LEU A 13 -1.28 -11.87 -6.44
C LEU A 13 -0.19 -12.30 -5.45
N GLU A 14 -0.05 -13.60 -5.18
CA GLU A 14 1.05 -14.11 -4.36
C GLU A 14 2.40 -13.86 -5.02
N LEU A 15 2.51 -14.14 -6.33
CA LEU A 15 3.71 -13.84 -7.10
C LEU A 15 4.00 -12.33 -7.13
N PHE A 16 2.98 -11.51 -7.40
CA PHE A 16 3.12 -10.05 -7.47
C PHE A 16 3.59 -9.45 -6.15
N THR A 17 2.99 -9.89 -5.03
CA THR A 17 3.40 -9.47 -3.69
C THR A 17 4.84 -9.90 -3.40
N SER A 18 5.23 -11.12 -3.77
CA SER A 18 6.61 -11.59 -3.59
C SER A 18 7.62 -10.77 -4.40
N VAL A 19 7.27 -10.37 -5.63
CA VAL A 19 8.12 -9.50 -6.46
C VAL A 19 8.28 -8.11 -5.83
N ILE A 20 7.19 -7.51 -5.32
CA ILE A 20 7.24 -6.23 -4.60
C ILE A 20 8.10 -6.36 -3.34
N GLU A 21 7.92 -7.42 -2.53
CA GLU A 21 8.71 -7.65 -1.31
C GLU A 21 10.21 -7.76 -1.58
N ARG A 22 10.60 -8.48 -2.63
CA ARG A 22 12.01 -8.62 -3.01
C ARG A 22 12.57 -7.33 -3.62
N TRP A 23 11.69 -6.53 -4.24
CA TRP A 23 12.04 -5.34 -5.00
C TRP A 23 13.13 -5.61 -6.05
N ASP A 24 13.02 -6.75 -6.74
CA ASP A 24 13.97 -7.23 -7.74
C ASP A 24 13.33 -7.22 -9.14
N LEU A 25 13.90 -6.40 -10.04
CA LEU A 25 13.46 -6.32 -11.44
C LEU A 25 13.58 -7.64 -12.18
N ASN A 26 14.50 -8.54 -11.79
CA ASN A 26 14.62 -9.84 -12.45
C ASN A 26 13.47 -10.78 -12.06
N ALA A 27 12.92 -10.64 -10.85
CA ALA A 27 11.82 -11.48 -10.38
C ALA A 27 10.51 -11.24 -11.14
N MET A 28 10.39 -10.09 -11.83
CA MET A 28 9.18 -9.77 -12.59
C MET A 28 8.97 -10.68 -13.81
N THR A 29 9.96 -11.46 -14.25
CA THR A 29 9.85 -12.31 -15.45
C THR A 29 8.69 -13.30 -15.38
N GLU A 30 8.36 -13.76 -14.17
CA GLU A 30 7.28 -14.72 -13.88
C GLU A 30 5.89 -14.09 -13.91
N LEU A 31 5.79 -12.76 -13.88
CA LEU A 31 4.51 -12.05 -13.82
C LEU A 31 3.81 -11.96 -15.20
N PRO A 32 2.47 -11.89 -15.21
CA PRO A 32 1.71 -11.43 -16.37
C PRO A 32 2.14 -10.04 -16.86
N HIS A 33 1.89 -9.74 -18.14
CA HIS A 33 2.34 -8.49 -18.75
C HIS A 33 1.83 -7.23 -18.03
N TYR A 34 0.56 -7.21 -17.60
CA TYR A 34 -0.02 -6.04 -16.92
C TYR A 34 0.61 -5.80 -15.53
N MET A 35 0.91 -6.86 -14.78
CA MET A 35 1.61 -6.77 -13.49
C MET A 35 3.07 -6.34 -13.66
N LYS A 36 3.74 -6.80 -14.71
CA LYS A 36 5.09 -6.32 -15.08
C LYS A 36 5.11 -4.81 -15.26
N LEU A 37 4.16 -4.28 -16.03
CA LEU A 37 4.04 -2.83 -16.26
C LEU A 37 3.77 -2.08 -14.95
N CYS A 38 2.90 -2.61 -14.09
CA CYS A 38 2.61 -1.98 -12.80
C CYS A 38 3.84 -1.96 -11.88
N PHE A 39 4.52 -3.10 -11.70
CA PHE A 39 5.71 -3.17 -10.85
C PHE A 39 6.85 -2.29 -11.38
N LEU A 40 7.09 -2.28 -12.70
CA LEU A 40 8.11 -1.42 -13.29
C LEU A 40 7.79 0.06 -13.09
N SER A 41 6.52 0.45 -13.25
CA SER A 41 6.08 1.83 -13.00
C SER A 41 6.28 2.23 -11.53
N LEU A 42 5.95 1.33 -10.60
CA LEU A 42 6.17 1.53 -9.18
C LEU A 42 7.66 1.69 -8.83
N ASN A 43 8.51 0.79 -9.35
CA ASN A 43 9.94 0.85 -9.13
C ASN A 43 10.52 2.17 -9.64
N ASN A 44 10.19 2.56 -10.87
CA ASN A 44 10.69 3.78 -11.48
C ASN A 44 10.24 5.02 -10.69
N PHE A 45 8.97 5.10 -10.31
CA PHE A 45 8.44 6.18 -9.50
C PHE A 45 9.20 6.34 -8.17
N ALA A 46 9.40 5.23 -7.42
CA ALA A 46 10.12 5.28 -6.16
C ALA A 46 11.60 5.65 -6.34
N SER A 47 12.24 5.16 -7.41
CA SER A 47 13.64 5.48 -7.74
C SER A 47 13.82 6.94 -8.15
N GLU A 48 12.90 7.50 -8.95
CA GLU A 48 12.93 8.91 -9.37
C GLU A 48 12.83 9.84 -8.16
N ILE A 49 11.85 9.63 -7.27
CA ILE A 49 11.71 10.45 -6.05
C ILE A 49 12.99 10.36 -5.19
N ALA A 50 13.50 9.15 -4.99
CA ALA A 50 14.69 8.98 -4.18
C ALA A 50 15.92 9.65 -4.80
N PHE A 51 16.06 9.61 -6.13
CA PHE A 51 17.12 10.29 -6.85
C PHE A 51 17.03 11.81 -6.67
N ASP A 52 15.86 12.39 -6.90
CA ASP A 52 15.63 13.83 -6.80
C ASP A 52 15.96 14.32 -5.38
N VAL A 53 15.39 13.68 -4.36
CA VAL A 53 15.61 14.03 -2.95
C VAL A 53 17.08 13.87 -2.54
N LEU A 54 17.75 12.80 -2.99
CA LEU A 54 19.17 12.60 -2.72
C LEU A 54 20.02 13.69 -3.38
N SER A 55 19.68 14.10 -4.60
CA SER A 55 20.42 15.12 -5.34
C SER A 55 20.28 16.52 -4.73
N GLU A 56 19.09 16.86 -4.24
CA GLU A 56 18.79 18.21 -3.72
C GLU A 56 19.13 18.36 -2.23
N GLN A 57 18.87 17.32 -1.43
CA GLN A 57 18.93 17.40 0.03
C GLN A 57 19.97 16.46 0.64
N ASN A 58 20.64 15.61 -0.15
CA ASN A 58 21.59 14.60 0.32
C ASN A 58 20.99 13.63 1.36
N VAL A 59 19.70 13.30 1.20
CA VAL A 59 18.97 12.34 2.05
C VAL A 59 18.48 11.18 1.20
N ASN A 60 18.76 9.94 1.62
CA ASN A 60 18.24 8.76 0.96
C ASN A 60 16.88 8.36 1.56
N VAL A 61 15.81 8.59 0.79
CA VAL A 61 14.42 8.25 1.17
C VAL A 61 13.92 6.93 0.58
N PHE A 62 14.72 6.28 -0.28
CA PHE A 62 14.34 5.05 -0.96
C PHE A 62 13.93 3.92 0.00
N PRO A 63 14.63 3.66 1.13
CA PRO A 63 14.25 2.61 2.06
C PRO A 63 12.82 2.77 2.61
N GLN A 64 12.43 4.00 2.95
CA GLN A 64 11.13 4.33 3.52
C GLN A 64 10.02 4.20 2.47
N LEU A 65 10.25 4.74 1.26
CA LEU A 65 9.32 4.60 0.13
C LEU A 65 9.08 3.11 -0.17
N ARG A 66 10.16 2.35 -0.33
CA ARG A 66 10.10 0.91 -0.60
C ARG A 66 9.32 0.18 0.49
N ASN A 67 9.63 0.43 1.76
CA ASN A 67 8.96 -0.23 2.88
C ASN A 67 7.45 0.06 2.91
N ALA A 68 7.05 1.31 2.65
CA ALA A 68 5.63 1.69 2.58
C ALA A 68 4.88 0.92 1.48
N TRP A 69 5.47 0.75 0.29
CA TRP A 69 4.88 -0.01 -0.80
C TRP A 69 4.82 -1.51 -0.52
N ILE A 70 5.87 -2.06 0.10
CA ILE A 70 5.89 -3.47 0.55
C ILE A 70 4.77 -3.72 1.54
N GLU A 71 4.67 -2.92 2.61
CA GLU A 71 3.62 -3.09 3.61
C GLU A 71 2.23 -2.90 3.01
N LEU A 72 2.03 -1.93 2.13
CA LEU A 72 0.76 -1.76 1.43
C LEU A 72 0.38 -3.02 0.61
N SER A 73 1.32 -3.58 -0.15
CA SER A 73 1.09 -4.77 -0.97
C SER A 73 0.70 -5.99 -0.14
N LYS A 74 1.30 -6.17 1.05
CA LYS A 74 0.94 -7.24 1.99
C LYS A 74 -0.48 -7.11 2.51
N ARG A 75 -0.95 -5.88 2.72
CA ARG A 75 -2.29 -5.60 3.27
C ARG A 75 -3.36 -5.84 2.24
N TYR A 76 -3.10 -5.48 0.98
CA TYR A 76 -3.94 -5.91 -0.14
C TYR A 76 -3.96 -7.43 -0.30
N MET A 77 -2.82 -8.11 -0.13
CA MET A 77 -2.78 -9.58 -0.19
C MET A 77 -3.63 -10.24 0.91
N VAL A 78 -3.70 -9.65 2.10
CA VAL A 78 -4.57 -10.12 3.19
C VAL A 78 -6.05 -9.98 2.80
N GLU A 79 -6.46 -8.84 2.26
CA GLU A 79 -7.83 -8.60 1.77
C GLU A 79 -8.20 -9.57 0.64
N ALA A 80 -7.30 -9.77 -0.33
CA ALA A 80 -7.50 -10.74 -1.39
C ALA A 80 -7.68 -12.17 -0.82
N ARG A 81 -6.87 -12.56 0.17
CA ARG A 81 -7.02 -13.89 0.83
C ARG A 81 -8.36 -14.02 1.55
N TRP A 82 -8.84 -12.97 2.21
CA TRP A 82 -10.17 -12.98 2.82
C TRP A 82 -11.26 -13.18 1.77
N TYR A 83 -11.17 -12.47 0.64
CA TYR A 83 -12.11 -12.60 -0.48
C TYR A 83 -12.13 -14.03 -1.03
N TYR A 84 -10.97 -14.55 -1.45
CA TYR A 84 -10.88 -15.87 -2.09
C TYR A 84 -11.22 -17.04 -1.16
N SER A 85 -11.00 -16.89 0.15
CA SER A 85 -11.36 -17.93 1.15
C SER A 85 -12.80 -17.82 1.66
N GLY A 86 -13.50 -16.71 1.38
CA GLY A 86 -14.78 -16.38 1.98
C GLY A 86 -14.69 -16.10 3.49
N TYR A 87 -13.49 -15.87 4.01
CA TYR A 87 -13.27 -15.55 5.41
C TYR A 87 -13.86 -14.18 5.74
N LYS A 88 -14.53 -14.10 6.89
CA LYS A 88 -15.14 -12.86 7.39
C LYS A 88 -14.35 -12.40 8.61
N PRO A 89 -13.47 -11.39 8.47
CA PRO A 89 -12.70 -10.89 9.59
C PRO A 89 -13.62 -10.29 10.66
N THR A 90 -13.15 -10.28 11.91
CA THR A 90 -13.76 -9.41 12.92
C THR A 90 -13.53 -7.95 12.55
N PHE A 91 -14.37 -7.04 13.07
CA PHE A 91 -14.21 -5.61 12.83
C PHE A 91 -12.81 -5.09 13.21
N GLN A 92 -12.23 -5.61 14.30
CA GLN A 92 -10.89 -5.22 14.75
C GLN A 92 -9.79 -5.72 13.80
N GLU A 93 -9.88 -6.96 13.31
CA GLU A 93 -8.95 -7.49 12.30
C GLU A 93 -9.06 -6.72 10.99
N TYR A 94 -10.29 -6.46 10.54
CA TYR A 94 -10.57 -5.66 9.35
C TYR A 94 -9.93 -4.28 9.47
N LEU A 95 -10.23 -3.52 10.53
CA LEU A 95 -9.67 -2.18 10.71
C LEU A 95 -8.15 -2.17 10.83
N SER A 96 -7.56 -3.16 11.50
CA SER A 96 -6.10 -3.25 11.62
C SER A 96 -5.42 -3.43 10.27
N ASN A 97 -6.05 -4.14 9.33
CA ASN A 97 -5.54 -4.26 7.95
C ASN A 97 -5.90 -3.02 7.11
N GLY A 98 -7.16 -2.62 7.21
CA GLY A 98 -7.80 -1.48 6.54
C GLY A 98 -7.09 -0.15 6.75
N LEU A 99 -6.45 0.01 7.92
CA LEU A 99 -5.63 1.16 8.29
C LEU A 99 -4.53 1.45 7.27
N VAL A 100 -3.89 0.39 6.77
CA VAL A 100 -2.79 0.51 5.82
C VAL A 100 -3.29 0.35 4.39
N SER A 101 -4.24 -0.55 4.12
CA SER A 101 -4.77 -0.77 2.77
C SER A 101 -5.48 0.46 2.18
N ILE A 102 -6.05 1.33 3.03
CA ILE A 102 -6.59 2.64 2.60
C ILE A 102 -5.49 3.63 2.15
N THR A 103 -4.22 3.26 2.23
CA THR A 103 -3.05 4.05 1.76
C THR A 103 -2.80 5.34 2.57
N GLY A 104 -3.56 5.59 3.64
CA GLY A 104 -3.42 6.77 4.50
C GLY A 104 -2.00 7.03 5.01
N PRO A 105 -1.32 6.06 5.66
CA PRO A 105 0.06 6.23 6.12
C PRO A 105 1.03 6.52 4.97
N SER A 106 0.87 5.84 3.84
CA SER A 106 1.70 6.04 2.65
C SER A 106 1.54 7.45 2.07
N ILE A 107 0.31 7.98 1.99
CA ILE A 107 0.05 9.34 1.53
C ILE A 107 0.77 10.36 2.41
N VAL A 108 0.71 10.19 3.74
CA VAL A 108 1.36 11.11 4.68
C VAL A 108 2.89 11.08 4.51
N LEU A 109 3.49 9.89 4.40
CA LEU A 109 4.93 9.74 4.18
C LEU A 109 5.38 10.44 2.88
N HIS A 110 4.69 10.17 1.77
CA HIS A 110 5.02 10.79 0.48
C HIS A 110 4.84 12.31 0.54
N SER A 111 3.74 12.79 1.15
CA SER A 111 3.48 14.23 1.31
C SER A 111 4.58 14.92 2.12
N TYR A 112 5.06 14.28 3.19
CA TYR A 112 6.19 14.80 3.98
C TYR A 112 7.47 14.88 3.14
N ILE A 113 7.82 13.82 2.40
CA ILE A 113 9.00 13.78 1.53
C ILE A 113 8.94 14.88 0.47
N PHE A 114 7.78 15.10 -0.15
CA PHE A 114 7.62 16.10 -1.22
C PHE A 114 7.59 17.56 -0.72
N SER A 115 7.10 17.81 0.50
CA SER A 115 6.88 19.18 0.98
C SER A 115 7.96 19.68 1.94
N SER A 116 8.79 18.79 2.49
CA SER A 116 9.78 19.17 3.50
C SER A 116 11.12 19.56 2.88
N ASN A 117 11.64 20.70 3.32
CA ASN A 117 12.99 21.14 3.02
C ASN A 117 13.52 21.97 4.22
N PRO A 118 14.43 21.44 5.06
CA PRO A 118 15.10 20.15 4.91
C PRO A 118 14.25 18.96 5.39
N ILE A 119 14.42 17.81 4.74
CA ILE A 119 13.92 16.52 5.22
C ILE A 119 14.73 16.06 6.43
N LYS A 120 14.02 15.77 7.52
CA LYS A 120 14.56 15.17 8.74
C LYS A 120 14.32 13.67 8.78
N LYS A 121 15.37 12.90 9.04
CA LYS A 121 15.31 11.43 9.12
C LYS A 121 14.43 10.97 10.28
N GLU A 122 14.51 11.65 11.42
CA GLU A 122 13.75 11.35 12.63
C GLU A 122 12.25 11.48 12.39
N ALA A 123 11.83 12.42 11.52
CA ALA A 123 10.42 12.55 11.18
C ALA A 123 9.94 11.43 10.25
N MET A 124 10.80 10.94 9.35
CA MET A 124 10.46 9.74 8.55
C MET A 124 10.33 8.51 9.44
N GLU A 125 11.29 8.29 10.34
CA GLU A 125 11.24 7.18 11.32
C GLU A 125 10.01 7.28 12.22
N PHE A 126 9.63 8.51 12.62
CA PHE A 126 8.39 8.75 13.36
C PHE A 126 7.15 8.38 12.55
N LEU A 127 7.08 8.74 11.26
CA LEU A 127 5.96 8.41 10.38
C LEU A 127 5.87 6.92 10.05
N GLU A 128 7.00 6.22 9.92
CA GLU A 128 7.06 4.76 9.76
C GLU A 128 6.46 4.02 10.96
N GLY A 129 6.55 4.61 12.16
CA GLY A 129 5.89 4.11 13.37
C GLY A 129 4.37 4.27 13.38
N ILE A 130 3.77 4.88 12.34
CA ILE A 130 2.33 5.18 12.21
C ILE A 130 1.79 5.81 13.51
N PRO A 131 2.21 7.05 13.81
CA PRO A 131 1.86 7.72 15.06
C PRO A 131 0.34 7.92 15.14
N ASP A 132 -0.20 8.09 16.34
CA ASP A 132 -1.64 8.13 16.58
C ASP A 132 -2.39 9.12 15.67
N ILE A 133 -1.79 10.27 15.35
CA ILE A 133 -2.39 11.23 14.42
C ILE A 133 -2.60 10.66 13.01
N VAL A 134 -1.62 9.91 12.49
CA VAL A 134 -1.70 9.25 11.18
C VAL A 134 -2.66 8.06 11.26
N ARG A 135 -2.60 7.31 12.38
CA ARG A 135 -3.51 6.18 12.62
C ARG A 135 -4.97 6.62 12.61
N LEU A 136 -5.32 7.59 13.44
CA LEU A 136 -6.69 8.11 13.58
C LEU A 136 -7.18 8.76 12.27
N ALA A 137 -6.33 9.51 11.57
CA ALA A 137 -6.68 10.07 10.27
C ALA A 137 -6.99 8.98 9.24
N SER A 138 -6.20 7.90 9.23
CA SER A 138 -6.38 6.77 8.31
C SER A 138 -7.61 5.93 8.68
N GLU A 139 -7.93 5.76 9.97
CA GLU A 139 -9.17 5.13 10.43
C GLU A 139 -10.40 5.93 9.98
N ILE A 140 -10.39 7.26 10.15
CA ILE A 140 -11.47 8.13 9.66
C ILE A 140 -11.60 7.98 8.15
N PHE A 141 -10.48 7.98 7.42
CA PHE A 141 -10.50 7.85 5.97
C PHE A 141 -11.09 6.51 5.53
N ARG A 142 -10.66 5.39 6.14
CA ARG A 142 -11.20 4.05 5.88
C ARG A 142 -12.70 3.98 6.16
N LEU A 143 -13.15 4.46 7.30
CA LEU A 143 -14.58 4.41 7.65
C LEU A 143 -15.45 5.28 6.73
N ALA A 144 -14.93 6.45 6.30
CA ALA A 144 -15.62 7.32 5.36
C ALA A 144 -15.70 6.72 3.96
N ASP A 145 -14.61 6.09 3.50
CA ASP A 145 -14.53 5.36 2.23
C ASP A 145 -15.56 4.22 2.21
N ASP A 146 -15.51 3.33 3.21
CA ASP A 146 -16.43 2.22 3.35
C ASP A 146 -17.90 2.69 3.39
N TYR A 147 -18.20 3.77 4.10
CA TYR A 147 -19.55 4.35 4.12
C TYR A 147 -20.03 4.75 2.72
N GLY A 148 -19.13 5.23 1.87
CA GLY A 148 -19.41 5.60 0.49
C GLY A 148 -19.50 4.43 -0.49
N THR A 149 -18.76 3.34 -0.25
CA THR A 149 -18.53 2.28 -1.26
C THR A 149 -19.14 0.92 -0.93
N SER A 150 -19.37 0.60 0.35
CA SER A 150 -19.76 -0.75 0.83
C SER A 150 -20.95 -1.33 0.06
N SER A 151 -21.96 -0.52 -0.23
CA SER A 151 -23.16 -0.98 -0.96
C SER A 151 -22.85 -1.50 -2.38
N ASN A 152 -21.86 -0.93 -3.05
CA ASN A 152 -21.45 -1.33 -4.40
C ASN A 152 -20.43 -2.47 -4.37
N GLU A 153 -19.60 -2.53 -3.33
CA GLU A 153 -18.64 -3.62 -3.11
C GLU A 153 -19.35 -4.93 -2.73
N LEU A 154 -20.34 -4.86 -1.84
CA LEU A 154 -21.19 -6.01 -1.51
C LEU A 154 -21.91 -6.59 -2.73
N LYS A 155 -22.38 -5.74 -3.65
CA LYS A 155 -22.99 -6.20 -4.92
C LYS A 155 -22.01 -6.93 -5.84
N ARG A 156 -20.72 -6.64 -5.74
CA ARG A 156 -19.64 -7.33 -6.46
C ARG A 156 -19.21 -8.63 -5.76
N GLY A 157 -19.73 -8.90 -4.56
CA GLY A 157 -19.39 -10.08 -3.76
C GLY A 157 -18.13 -9.92 -2.94
N ASP A 158 -17.68 -8.69 -2.71
CA ASP A 158 -16.48 -8.37 -1.93
C ASP A 158 -16.62 -8.79 -0.44
N VAL A 159 -15.49 -8.81 0.27
CA VAL A 159 -15.45 -9.04 1.72
C VAL A 159 -16.27 -7.99 2.47
N PRO A 160 -16.88 -8.36 3.62
CA PRO A 160 -17.53 -7.38 4.48
C PRO A 160 -16.57 -6.24 4.84
N LYS A 161 -17.04 -5.01 4.62
CA LYS A 161 -16.35 -3.78 5.01
C LYS A 161 -16.69 -3.44 6.47
N SER A 162 -16.50 -2.19 6.89
CA SER A 162 -16.82 -1.77 8.27
C SER A 162 -18.31 -1.83 8.65
N ILE A 163 -19.24 -1.94 7.69
CA ILE A 163 -20.71 -1.91 7.87
C ILE A 163 -21.32 -3.31 7.78
#